data_AF-A0AA89C836-F1
#
_entry.id   AF-A0AA89C836-F1
#
_cell.length_a   1.000
_cell.length_b   1.000
_cell.length_c   1.000
_cell.angle_alpha   90.00
_cell.angle_beta   90.00
_cell.angle_gamma   90.00
#
_symmetry.space_group_name_H-M   'P 1'
#
loop_
_entity.id
_entity.type
_entity.pdbx_description
1 polymer ?
#
loop_
_entity_poly.entity_id
_entity_poly.type
_entity_poly.pdbx_seq_one_letter_code
_entity_poly.pdbx_strand_id
1 'polypeptide(L)'
;MIACRPSFLFVAVACASLAAAAAHARPTRDGFVCDTDKHHIVIDRVADRGALRYRAWNKPHPVDGKPDVEVLGGTETTGGTDPCVSTDWSFKRGNIEYSVSDSAACTDGKPPRGA
;
A
#
# COMPACT_ATOMS: atom_id res chain seq x y z
N MET A 1 -25.81 39.59 35.26
CA MET A 1 -25.05 39.25 36.48
C MET A 1 -24.29 37.96 36.23
N ILE A 2 -23.09 37.85 36.81
CA ILE A 2 -22.19 36.68 36.88
C ILE A 2 -21.40 36.40 35.59
N ALA A 3 -20.08 36.25 35.57
CA ALA A 3 -18.93 36.72 36.35
C ALA A 3 -17.69 36.23 35.59
N CYS A 4 -16.59 36.96 35.68
CA CYS A 4 -15.29 36.63 35.11
C CYS A 4 -14.74 35.23 35.48
N ARG A 5 -13.96 34.68 34.54
CA ARG A 5 -13.06 33.51 34.62
C ARG A 5 -12.17 33.50 35.88
N PRO A 6 -11.55 32.35 36.19
CA PRO A 6 -10.11 32.31 35.94
C PRO A 6 -9.58 31.00 35.33
N SER A 7 -8.63 31.20 34.43
CA SER A 7 -7.45 30.41 34.09
C SER A 7 -7.29 29.01 34.71
N PHE A 8 -7.43 27.99 33.86
CA PHE A 8 -6.65 26.77 33.96
C PHE A 8 -5.71 26.72 32.76
N LEU A 9 -4.40 26.61 33.03
CA LEU A 9 -3.39 26.30 32.03
C LEU A 9 -3.85 25.06 31.26
N PHE A 10 -4.21 25.22 30.00
CA PHE A 10 -4.32 24.10 29.08
C PHE A 10 -2.91 23.62 28.81
N VAL A 11 -2.54 22.51 29.47
CA VAL A 11 -1.45 21.65 29.03
C VAL A 11 -1.77 21.31 27.57
N ALA A 12 -1.04 21.91 26.65
CA ALA A 12 -1.09 21.54 25.25
C ALA A 12 -0.47 20.15 25.14
N VAL A 13 -1.28 19.11 25.36
CA VAL A 13 -1.00 17.80 24.80
C VAL A 13 -1.04 18.02 23.30
N ALA A 14 0.14 18.18 22.70
CA ALA A 14 0.30 18.07 21.26
C ALA A 14 -0.20 16.66 20.91
N CYS A 15 -1.47 16.58 20.54
CA CYS A 15 -2.04 15.42 19.91
C CYS A 15 -1.27 15.36 18.59
N ALA A 16 -0.18 14.59 18.56
CA ALA A 16 0.51 14.23 17.35
C ALA A 16 -0.53 13.49 16.52
N SER A 17 -1.21 14.24 15.64
CA SER A 17 -1.98 13.69 14.57
C SER A 17 -0.99 12.87 13.76
N LEU A 18 -0.94 11.57 14.02
CA LEU A 18 -0.53 10.61 13.00
C LEU A 18 -1.51 10.85 11.86
N ALA A 19 -1.12 11.74 10.94
CA ALA A 19 -1.68 11.71 9.61
C ALA A 19 -1.30 10.33 9.08
N ALA A 20 -2.24 9.39 9.10
CA ALA A 20 -2.12 8.20 8.28
C ALA A 20 -1.92 8.73 6.87
N ALA A 21 -0.71 8.62 6.31
CA ALA A 21 -0.52 9.04 4.95
C ALA A 21 -1.45 8.16 4.11
N ALA A 22 -2.33 8.81 3.36
CA ALA A 22 -3.27 8.10 2.53
C ALA A 22 -2.47 7.21 1.59
N ALA A 23 -2.63 5.90 1.71
CA ALA A 23 -2.00 4.98 0.77
C ALA A 23 -2.55 5.31 -0.62
N HIS A 24 -1.68 5.72 -1.53
CA HIS A 24 -2.08 6.13 -2.87
C HIS A 24 -2.01 4.92 -3.80
N ALA A 25 -3.14 4.23 -3.93
CA ALA A 25 -3.36 3.24 -4.98
C ALA A 25 -3.68 3.97 -6.28
N ARG A 26 -2.96 3.67 -7.35
CA ARG A 26 -3.20 4.26 -8.68
C ARG A 26 -3.07 3.18 -9.76
N PRO A 27 -4.16 2.84 -10.46
CA PRO A 27 -4.02 2.12 -11.71
C PRO A 27 -3.28 2.99 -12.73
N THR A 28 -2.40 2.36 -13.49
CA THR A 28 -1.65 2.97 -14.60
C THR A 28 -1.98 2.21 -15.88
N ARG A 29 -1.63 2.78 -17.04
CA ARG A 29 -1.93 2.19 -18.35
C ARG A 29 -1.43 0.74 -18.50
N ASP A 30 -0.30 0.42 -17.85
CA ASP A 30 0.42 -0.85 -18.04
C ASP A 30 0.66 -1.59 -16.70
N GLY A 31 -0.02 -1.19 -15.62
CA GLY A 31 0.21 -1.76 -14.30
C GLY A 31 -0.52 -1.04 -13.16
N PHE A 32 -0.16 -1.35 -11.93
CA PHE A 32 -0.74 -0.81 -10.72
C PHE A 32 0.37 -0.32 -9.78
N VAL A 33 0.20 0.88 -9.23
CA VAL A 33 1.13 1.46 -8.26
C VAL A 33 0.43 1.62 -6.92
N CYS A 34 1.16 1.27 -5.88
CA CYS A 34 0.65 1.19 -4.53
C CYS A 34 1.69 1.79 -3.58
N ASP A 35 1.43 3.02 -3.17
CA ASP A 35 2.31 3.76 -2.26
C ASP A 35 1.78 3.68 -0.82
N THR A 36 2.57 3.09 0.07
CA THR A 36 2.31 3.03 1.51
C THR A 36 3.36 3.87 2.26
N ASP A 37 3.22 4.00 3.58
CA ASP A 37 4.24 4.67 4.42
C ASP A 37 5.61 3.98 4.35
N LYS A 38 5.60 2.66 4.15
CA LYS A 38 6.80 1.81 4.26
C LYS A 38 7.31 1.32 2.93
N HIS A 39 6.43 1.16 1.95
CA HIS A 39 6.77 0.54 0.68
C HIS A 39 6.23 1.37 -0.48
N HIS A 40 7.02 1.44 -1.55
CA HIS A 40 6.53 1.76 -2.88
C HIS A 40 6.39 0.43 -3.62
N ILE A 41 5.19 0.09 -4.09
CA ILE A 41 4.91 -1.18 -4.75
C ILE A 41 4.45 -0.90 -6.18
N VAL A 42 4.99 -1.66 -7.12
CA VAL A 42 4.61 -1.63 -8.54
C VAL A 42 4.29 -3.05 -8.99
N ILE A 43 3.12 -3.22 -9.58
CA ILE A 43 2.68 -4.45 -10.25
C ILE A 43 2.56 -4.15 -11.74
N ASP A 44 3.30 -4.87 -12.56
CA ASP A 44 3.27 -4.71 -14.01
C ASP A 44 3.36 -6.06 -14.73
N ARG A 45 3.29 -6.04 -16.07
CA ARG A 45 3.52 -7.22 -16.91
C ARG A 45 4.85 -7.09 -17.64
N VAL A 46 5.64 -8.14 -17.63
CA VAL A 46 6.91 -8.20 -18.37
C VAL A 46 6.63 -8.32 -19.87
N ALA A 47 7.10 -7.35 -20.66
CA ALA A 47 6.80 -7.22 -22.08
C ALA A 47 7.00 -8.52 -22.88
N ASP A 48 8.09 -9.24 -22.62
CA ASP A 48 8.47 -10.42 -23.43
C ASP A 48 7.67 -11.68 -23.08
N ARG A 49 7.09 -11.76 -21.87
CA ARG A 49 6.46 -13.00 -21.37
C ARG A 49 5.00 -12.83 -20.99
N GLY A 50 4.48 -11.60 -20.94
CA GLY A 50 3.14 -11.27 -20.42
C GLY A 50 2.93 -11.62 -18.95
N ALA A 51 3.96 -12.13 -18.27
CA ALA A 51 3.93 -12.57 -16.89
C ALA A 51 3.82 -11.37 -15.96
N LEU A 52 2.98 -11.51 -14.93
CA LEU A 52 2.90 -10.53 -13.86
C LEU A 52 4.25 -10.42 -13.14
N ARG A 53 4.53 -9.23 -12.64
CA ARG A 53 5.71 -8.93 -11.85
C ARG A 53 5.32 -8.00 -10.72
N TYR A 54 5.74 -8.36 -9.52
CA TYR A 54 5.67 -7.54 -8.33
C TYR A 54 7.04 -6.97 -8.02
N ARG A 55 7.13 -5.66 -7.81
CA ARG A 55 8.32 -4.96 -7.35
C ARG A 55 7.99 -4.12 -6.14
N ALA A 56 8.82 -4.17 -5.11
CA ALA A 56 8.69 -3.32 -3.94
C ALA A 56 10.04 -2.70 -3.54
N TRP A 57 9.98 -1.44 -3.13
CA TRP A 57 11.09 -0.68 -2.56
C TRP A 57 10.69 -0.26 -1.14
N ASN A 58 11.50 -0.65 -0.16
CA ASN A 58 11.35 -0.28 1.24
C ASN A 58 11.79 1.19 1.38
N LYS A 59 10.88 2.09 1.76
CA LYS A 59 11.21 3.49 1.97
C LYS A 59 12.29 3.59 3.07
N PRO A 60 13.33 4.42 2.87
CA PRO A 60 13.44 5.49 1.86
C PRO A 60 14.16 5.09 0.56
N HIS A 61 14.28 3.80 0.22
CA HIS A 61 14.96 3.40 -1.02
C HIS A 61 14.29 4.01 -2.26
N PRO A 62 15.07 4.56 -3.20
CA PRO A 62 14.53 5.23 -4.36
C PRO A 62 14.10 4.21 -5.43
N VAL A 63 13.03 4.54 -6.15
CA VAL A 63 12.35 3.66 -7.13
C VAL A 63 13.16 3.46 -8.42
N ASP A 64 14.08 4.37 -8.70
CA ASP A 64 15.03 4.27 -9.82
C ASP A 64 16.16 3.24 -9.57
N GLY A 65 16.29 2.77 -8.33
CA GLY A 65 17.22 1.71 -7.93
C GLY A 65 16.66 0.29 -8.08
N LYS A 66 17.49 -0.69 -7.71
CA LYS A 66 17.07 -2.10 -7.66
C LYS A 66 15.96 -2.27 -6.61
N PRO A 67 14.84 -2.94 -6.94
CA PRO A 67 13.83 -3.26 -5.94
C PRO A 67 14.38 -4.18 -4.85
N ASP A 68 13.90 -3.98 -3.62
CA ASP A 68 14.22 -4.85 -2.47
C ASP A 68 13.57 -6.22 -2.63
N VAL A 69 12.36 -6.24 -3.19
CA VAL A 69 11.61 -7.44 -3.52
C VAL A 69 11.20 -7.40 -4.97
N GLU A 70 11.55 -8.44 -5.70
CA GLU A 70 11.04 -8.69 -7.06
C GLU A 70 10.53 -10.14 -7.13
N VAL A 71 9.28 -10.30 -7.56
CA VAL A 71 8.65 -11.61 -7.76
C VAL A 71 8.05 -11.65 -9.15
N LEU A 72 8.45 -12.63 -9.94
CA LEU A 72 7.89 -12.90 -11.26
C LEU A 72 6.82 -13.98 -11.16
N GLY A 73 5.77 -13.84 -11.98
CA GLY A 73 4.57 -14.67 -11.92
C GLY A 73 3.53 -14.08 -10.98
N GLY A 74 2.68 -14.94 -10.42
CA GLY A 74 1.53 -14.53 -9.60
C GLY A 74 0.22 -14.66 -10.35
N THR A 75 -0.86 -14.34 -9.64
CA THR A 75 -2.22 -14.43 -10.14
C THR A 75 -2.91 -13.09 -9.98
N GLU A 76 -3.74 -12.74 -10.96
CA GLU A 76 -4.60 -11.56 -10.95
C GLU A 76 -6.05 -12.05 -11.01
N THR A 77 -6.87 -11.57 -10.08
CA THR A 77 -8.30 -11.84 -10.02
C THR A 77 -9.03 -10.51 -10.03
N THR A 78 -9.82 -10.27 -11.07
CA THR A 78 -10.71 -9.11 -11.12
C THR A 78 -12.14 -9.56 -10.83
N GLY A 79 -12.81 -8.85 -9.93
CA GLY A 79 -14.17 -9.16 -9.50
C GLY A 79 -14.99 -7.89 -9.26
N GLY A 80 -16.28 -8.10 -8.98
CA GLY A 80 -17.23 -7.01 -8.75
C GLY A 80 -18.02 -6.62 -10.01
N THR A 81 -18.97 -5.71 -9.80
CA THR A 81 -19.84 -5.17 -10.84
C THR A 81 -19.70 -3.66 -10.80
N ASP A 82 -19.73 -3.01 -11.96
CA ASP A 82 -19.64 -1.55 -12.08
C ASP A 82 -20.60 -0.83 -11.10
N PRO A 83 -20.14 0.22 -10.37
CA PRO A 83 -18.79 0.82 -10.40
C PRO A 83 -17.79 0.18 -9.44
N CYS A 84 -18.18 -0.89 -8.74
CA CYS A 84 -17.41 -1.54 -7.68
C CYS A 84 -16.53 -2.69 -8.20
N VAL A 85 -15.84 -2.47 -9.32
CA VAL A 85 -14.86 -3.43 -9.83
C VAL A 85 -13.58 -3.29 -9.01
N SER A 86 -12.99 -4.42 -8.64
CA SER A 86 -11.72 -4.50 -7.92
C SER A 86 -10.83 -5.58 -8.51
N THR A 87 -9.52 -5.36 -8.43
CA THR A 87 -8.50 -6.31 -8.81
C THR A 87 -7.61 -6.65 -7.61
N ASP A 88 -7.47 -7.95 -7.37
CA ASP A 88 -6.55 -8.52 -6.41
C ASP A 88 -5.40 -9.23 -7.12
N TRP A 89 -4.20 -9.03 -6.62
CA TRP A 89 -3.00 -9.72 -7.05
C TRP A 89 -2.41 -10.54 -5.91
N SER A 90 -1.96 -11.77 -6.20
CA SER A 90 -1.20 -12.61 -5.28
C SER A 90 0.12 -13.07 -5.91
N PHE A 91 1.20 -12.93 -5.17
CA PHE A 91 2.55 -13.37 -5.55
C PHE A 91 3.16 -14.24 -4.47
N LYS A 92 3.89 -15.28 -4.86
CA LYS A 92 4.55 -16.19 -3.90
C LYS A 92 6.05 -16.21 -4.12
N ARG A 93 6.82 -16.06 -3.04
CA ARG A 93 8.27 -16.25 -2.99
C ARG A 93 8.60 -17.18 -1.83
N GLY A 94 8.83 -18.46 -2.14
CA GLY A 94 8.98 -19.49 -1.11
C GLY A 94 7.72 -19.56 -0.24
N ASN A 95 7.87 -19.36 1.07
CA ASN A 95 6.78 -19.41 2.05
C ASN A 95 6.08 -18.06 2.27
N ILE A 96 6.47 -17.00 1.55
CA ILE A 96 5.90 -15.66 1.70
C ILE A 96 4.90 -15.43 0.56
N GLU A 97 3.68 -15.01 0.91
CA GLU A 97 2.65 -14.56 -0.01
C GLU A 97 2.48 -13.04 0.10
N TYR A 98 2.55 -12.35 -1.04
CA TYR A 98 2.29 -10.93 -1.16
C TYR A 98 0.93 -10.76 -1.81
N SER A 99 -0.04 -10.27 -1.06
CA SER A 99 -1.38 -9.96 -1.56
C SER A 99 -1.56 -8.44 -1.64
N VAL A 100 -1.99 -7.96 -2.79
CA VAL A 100 -2.23 -6.54 -3.06
C VAL A 100 -3.62 -6.41 -3.67
N SER A 101 -4.39 -5.42 -3.23
CA SER A 101 -5.73 -5.11 -3.76
C SER A 101 -5.79 -3.64 -4.15
N ASP A 102 -6.52 -3.32 -5.22
CA ASP A 102 -6.82 -1.92 -5.59
C ASP A 102 -8.01 -1.33 -4.84
N SER A 103 -8.85 -2.17 -4.24
CA SER A 103 -10.11 -1.79 -3.58
C SER A 103 -9.97 -1.44 -2.11
N ALA A 104 -9.04 -2.10 -1.43
CA ALA A 104 -8.58 -1.67 -0.12
C ALA A 104 -7.51 -0.60 -0.35
N ALA A 105 -7.65 0.56 0.30
CA ALA A 105 -6.55 1.52 0.41
C ALA A 105 -5.27 0.74 0.62
N CYS A 106 -4.31 0.88 -0.29
CA CYS A 106 -3.09 0.07 -0.38
C CYS A 106 -2.46 -0.23 0.99
N THR A 107 -2.87 -1.32 1.63
CA THR A 107 -2.33 -1.70 2.93
C THR A 107 -1.28 -2.75 2.69
N ASP A 108 -0.08 -2.54 3.23
CA ASP A 108 0.95 -3.57 3.24
C ASP A 108 0.34 -4.87 3.76
N GLY A 109 0.36 -5.90 2.90
CA GLY A 109 -0.15 -7.22 3.21
C GLY A 109 0.38 -7.65 4.58
N LYS A 110 -0.55 -8.03 5.47
CA LYS A 110 -0.19 -8.49 6.81
C LYS A 110 0.69 -9.74 6.65
N PRO A 111 1.91 -9.78 7.20
CA PRO A 111 2.69 -11.01 7.20
C PRO A 111 1.86 -12.12 7.87
N PRO A 112 1.95 -13.38 7.41
CA PRO A 112 1.22 -14.48 8.02
C PRO A 112 1.53 -14.50 9.52
N ARG A 113 0.49 -14.49 10.35
CA ARG A 113 0.65 -14.58 11.80
C ARG A 113 1.19 -15.97 12.13
N GLY A 114 2.46 -16.04 12.53
CA GLY A 114 3.08 -17.24 13.11
C GLY A 114 4.31 -17.78 12.37
N ALA A 115 5.30 -16.92 12.08
CA ALA A 115 6.67 -17.37 11.82
C ALA A 115 7.48 -17.36 13.13
#